data_AF-A0A101NTD3-F1
#
_entry.id   AF-A0A101NTD3-F1
#
_cell.length_a   1.000
_cell.length_b   1.000
_cell.length_c   1.000
_cell.angle_alpha   90.00
_cell.angle_beta   90.00
_cell.angle_gamma   90.00
#
_symmetry.space_group_name_H-M   'P 1'
#
loop_
_entity.id
_entity.type
_entity.pdbx_description
1 polymer ?
#
loop_
_entity_poly.entity_id
_entity_poly.type
_entity_poly.pdbx_seq_one_letter_code
_entity_poly.pdbx_strand_id
1 'polypeptide(L)' 'MSLSVDSEALALRAAAGDGEALQYLLVEIRPEVLRRCGRFLPCREDAEEAAQDVLLQVARKITSFEGRSLFST' A
#
# COMPACT_ATOMS: atom_id res chain seq x y z
N MET A 1 -7.50 11.68 4.20
CA MET A 1 -6.58 11.12 3.19
C MET A 1 -7.38 10.04 2.48
N SER A 2 -7.85 10.27 1.27
CA SER A 2 -8.72 9.30 0.59
C SER A 2 -7.85 8.47 -0.34
N LEU A 3 -7.64 7.20 0.00
CA LEU A 3 -7.43 6.22 -1.05
C LEU A 3 -8.73 6.13 -1.88
N SER A 4 -8.62 5.78 -3.15
CA SER A 4 -9.77 5.63 -4.05
C SER A 4 -10.68 4.50 -3.57
N VAL A 5 -11.98 4.53 -3.92
CA VAL A 5 -12.89 3.39 -3.72
C VAL A 5 -12.29 2.11 -4.33
N ASP A 6 -11.55 2.26 -5.42
CA ASP A 6 -10.84 1.19 -6.09
C ASP A 6 -9.75 0.57 -5.21
N SER A 7 -9.04 1.36 -4.40
CA SER A 7 -8.03 0.85 -3.46
C SER A 7 -8.64 -0.07 -2.39
N GLU A 8 -9.80 0.29 -1.85
CA GLU A 8 -10.50 -0.50 -0.82
C GLU A 8 -10.99 -1.83 -1.41
N ALA A 9 -11.56 -1.80 -2.62
CA ALA A 9 -11.97 -3.01 -3.33
C ALA A 9 -10.80 -3.92 -3.69
N LEU A 10 -9.68 -3.34 -4.13
CA LEU A 10 -8.44 -4.07 -4.42
C LEU A 10 -7.86 -4.69 -3.15
N ALA A 11 -7.88 -3.99 -2.01
CA ALA A 11 -7.41 -4.51 -0.72
C ALA A 11 -8.20 -5.73 -0.26
N LEU A 12 -9.53 -5.72 -0.38
CA LEU A 12 -10.37 -6.88 -0.04
C LEU A 12 -10.08 -8.09 -0.93
N ARG A 13 -9.96 -7.88 -2.24
CA ARG A 13 -9.63 -8.96 -3.18
C ARG A 13 -8.22 -9.51 -2.92
N ALA A 14 -7.25 -8.64 -2.73
CA ALA A 14 -5.87 -9.02 -2.41
C ALA A 14 -5.79 -9.80 -1.10
N ALA A 15 -6.56 -9.41 -0.08
CA ALA A 15 -6.64 -10.13 1.19
C ALA A 15 -7.22 -11.54 1.03
N ALA A 16 -8.14 -11.72 0.07
CA ALA A 16 -8.69 -13.03 -0.29
C ALA A 16 -7.73 -13.89 -1.16
N GLY A 17 -6.51 -13.42 -1.45
CA GLY A 17 -5.51 -14.14 -2.22
C GLY A 17 -5.43 -13.79 -3.70
N ASP A 18 -6.16 -12.77 -4.16
CA ASP A 18 -6.08 -12.28 -5.54
C ASP A 18 -4.75 -11.54 -5.76
N GLY A 19 -3.77 -12.24 -6.33
CA GLY A 19 -2.45 -11.70 -6.60
C GLY A 19 -2.43 -10.57 -7.62
N GLU A 20 -3.38 -10.54 -8.58
CA GLU A 20 -3.48 -9.45 -9.54
C GLU A 20 -4.02 -8.18 -8.87
N ALA A 21 -5.04 -8.33 -8.03
CA ALA A 21 -5.54 -7.23 -7.22
C ALA A 21 -4.46 -6.68 -6.28
N LEU A 22 -3.61 -7.54 -5.71
CA LEU A 22 -2.47 -7.10 -4.92
C LEU A 22 -1.49 -6.25 -5.75
N GLN A 23 -1.16 -6.66 -6.98
CA GLN A 23 -0.27 -5.86 -7.84
C GLN A 23 -0.86 -4.48 -8.13
N TYR A 24 -2.14 -4.40 -8.52
CA TYR A 24 -2.80 -3.12 -8.77
C TYR A 24 -2.86 -2.24 -7.52
N LEU A 25 -3.15 -2.84 -6.35
CA LEU A 25 -3.18 -2.11 -5.08
C LEU A 25 -1.82 -1.47 -4.77
N LEU A 26 -0.73 -2.23 -4.90
CA LEU A 26 0.62 -1.74 -4.62
C LEU A 26 1.02 -0.60 -5.56
N VAL A 27 0.64 -0.67 -6.84
CA VAL A 27 0.87 0.42 -7.81
C VAL A 27 0.09 1.66 -7.42
N GLU A 28 -1.19 1.50 -7.06
CA GLU A 28 -2.08 2.60 -6.70
C GLU A 28 -1.60 3.34 -5.44
N ILE A 29 -1.16 2.64 -4.40
CA ILE A 29 -0.74 3.27 -3.14
C ILE A 29 0.72 3.77 -3.15
N ARG A 30 1.54 3.33 -4.11
CA ARG A 30 2.98 3.68 -4.16
C ARG A 30 3.25 5.20 -4.12
N PRO A 31 2.56 6.07 -4.88
CA PRO A 31 2.82 7.52 -4.84
C PRO A 31 2.57 8.12 -3.45
N GLU A 32 1.55 7.63 -2.75
CA GLU A 32 1.21 8.07 -1.40
C GLU A 32 2.26 7.62 -0.39
N VAL A 33 2.66 6.35 -0.44
CA VAL A 33 3.71 5.80 0.42
C VAL A 33 5.02 6.55 0.23
N LEU A 34 5.43 6.78 -1.02
CA LEU A 34 6.64 7.55 -1.33
C LEU A 34 6.57 8.98 -0.79
N ARG A 35 5.43 9.65 -0.94
CA ARG A 35 5.23 11.01 -0.40
C ARG A 35 5.35 11.03 1.12
N ARG A 36 4.87 9.99 1.82
CA ARG A 36 4.99 9.86 3.28
C ARG A 36 6.44 9.62 3.69
N CYS A 37 7.15 8.70 3.05
CA CYS A 37 8.57 8.43 3.32
C CYS A 37 9.43 9.69 3.10
N GLY A 38 9.19 10.44 2.02
CA GLY A 38 9.90 11.68 1.70
C GLY A 38 9.67 12.83 2.69
N ARG A 39 8.71 12.72 3.63
CA ARG A 39 8.58 13.70 4.73
C ARG A 39 9.61 13.49 5.84
N PHE A 40 10.17 12.30 5.95
CA PHE A 40 11.09 11.91 7.03
C PHE A 40 12.52 11.74 6.55
N LEU A 41 12.72 11.50 5.24
CA LEU A 41 14.03 11.18 4.67
C LEU A 41 14.56 12.33 3.81
N PRO A 42 15.85 12.69 3.96
CA PRO A 42 16.42 13.90 3.36
C PRO A 42 16.70 13.75 1.86
N CYS A 43 16.90 12.54 1.35
CA CYS A 43 17.15 12.28 -0.06
C CYS A 43 16.08 11.37 -0.68
N ARG A 44 15.93 11.49 -2.00
CA ARG A 44 14.89 10.78 -2.77
C ARG A 44 15.11 9.27 -2.80
N GLU A 45 16.37 8.84 -2.85
CA GLU A 45 16.74 7.42 -2.94
C GLU A 45 16.35 6.68 -1.66
N ASP A 46 16.71 7.20 -0.49
CA ASP A 46 16.29 6.64 0.81
C ASP A 46 14.76 6.57 0.92
N ALA A 47 14.05 7.60 0.44
CA ALA A 47 12.60 7.61 0.44
C ALA A 47 11.99 6.53 -0.47
N GLU A 48 12.62 6.23 -1.61
CA GLU A 48 12.22 5.15 -2.50
C GLU A 48 12.51 3.77 -1.92
N GLU A 49 13.63 3.59 -1.21
CA GLU A 49 13.95 2.36 -0.50
C GLU A 49 12.94 2.10 0.63
N ALA A 50 12.72 3.10 1.49
CA ALA A 50 11.75 2.99 2.58
C ALA A 50 10.32 2.74 2.05
N ALA A 51 9.95 3.36 0.93
CA ALA A 51 8.65 3.11 0.31
C ALA A 51 8.52 1.66 -0.18
N GLN A 52 9.58 1.09 -0.76
CA GLN A 52 9.61 -0.31 -1.18
C GLN A 52 9.45 -1.25 0.02
N ASP A 53 10.14 -0.99 1.12
CA ASP A 53 10.01 -1.78 2.35
C ASP A 53 8.59 -1.75 2.91
N VAL A 54 7.95 -0.57 2.93
CA VAL A 54 6.56 -0.43 3.35
C VAL A 54 5.62 -1.22 2.42
N LEU A 55 5.77 -1.10 1.11
CA LEU A 55 4.97 -1.85 0.13
C LEU A 55 5.16 -3.36 0.25
N LEU A 56 6.39 -3.81 0.53
CA LEU A 56 6.69 -5.22 0.79
C LEU A 56 6.01 -5.72 2.07
N GLN A 57 5.98 -4.90 3.13
CA GLN A 57 5.24 -5.23 4.36
C GLN A 57 3.74 -5.30 4.12
N VAL A 58 3.18 -4.38 3.33
CA VAL A 58 1.77 -4.45 2.91
C VAL A 58 1.49 -5.76 2.19
N ALA A 59 2.29 -6.12 1.18
CA ALA A 59 2.11 -7.36 0.44
C ALA A 59 2.18 -8.62 1.32
N ARG A 60 3.10 -8.65 2.29
CA ARG A 60 3.24 -9.78 3.22
C ARG A 60 2.08 -9.90 4.21
N LYS A 61 1.46 -8.78 4.57
CA LYS A 61 0.40 -8.71 5.59
C LYS A 61 -1.01 -8.57 5.01
N ILE A 62 -1.15 -8.44 3.68
CA ILE A 62 -2.45 -8.13 3.07
C ILE A 62 -3.52 -9.17 3.42
N THR A 63 -3.15 -10.44 3.59
CA THR A 63 -4.07 -11.52 3.95
C THR A 63 -4.62 -11.41 5.38
N SER A 64 -4.01 -10.60 6.25
CA SER A 64 -4.56 -10.30 7.58
C SER A 64 -5.56 -9.13 7.55
N PHE A 65 -5.79 -8.50 6.40
CA PHE A 65 -6.77 -7.43 6.27
C PHE A 65 -8.19 -7.99 6.14
N GLU A 66 -9.02 -7.74 7.14
CA GLU A 66 -10.39 -8.30 7.21
C GLU A 66 -11.47 -7.32 6.71
N GLY A 67 -11.11 -6.12 6.24
CA GLY A 67 -12.09 -5.12 5.79
C GLY A 67 -12.93 -4.48 6.90
N ARG A 68 -12.59 -4.72 8.17
CA ARG A 68 -13.27 -4.11 9.34
C ARG A 68 -12.86 -2.67 9.62
N SER A 69 -11.80 -2.21 8.96
CA SER A 69 -11.29 -0.84 8.97
C SER A 69 -11.02 -0.39 7.54
N LEU A 70 -10.88 0.92 7.33
CA LEU A 70 -10.38 1.45 6.06
C LEU A 70 -8.95 0.95 5.82
N PHE A 71 -8.64 0.55 4.61
CA PHE A 71 -7.29 0.14 4.23
C PHE A 71 -6.29 1.29 4.37
N SER A 72 -6.75 2.53 4.19
CA SER A 72 -5.93 3.76 4.29
C SER A 72 -5.47 4.16 5.70
N THR A 73 -5.91 3.44 6.73
CA THR A 73 -5.61 3.74 8.15
C THR A 73 -4.16 3.41 8.48
#